data_AF-A0A7R9MU97-F1
#
_entry.id   AF-A0A7R9MU97-F1
#
_cell.length_a   1.000
_cell.length_b   1.000
_cell.length_c   1.000
_cell.angle_alpha   90.00
_cell.angle_beta   90.00
_cell.angle_gamma   90.00
#
_symmetry.space_group_name_H-M   'P 1'
#
loop_
_entity.id
_entity.type
_entity.pdbx_description
1 polymer ?
#
loop_
_entity_poly.entity_id
_entity_poly.type
_entity_poly.pdbx_seq_one_letter_code
_entity_poly.pdbx_strand_id
1 'polypeptide(L)'
;MLDFRGNHIDSQCIFSGSRGEVLVIEPLIIPEHSKGGDIQNFSHICLLSMATVTKVIALTLRPAINVHFTQLLKAKGTTLPLICWQFVMVQMTADARVIDPVLSFARQNTIYFFQ
;
A
#
# COMPACT_ATOMS: atom_id res chain seq x y z
N MET A 1 -2.01 -17.99 -10.62
CA MET A 1 -2.46 -18.52 -9.32
C MET A 1 -1.44 -18.06 -8.30
N LEU A 2 -1.78 -17.06 -7.49
CA LEU A 2 -0.87 -16.45 -6.52
C LEU A 2 -0.74 -17.39 -5.31
N ASP A 3 0.49 -17.80 -4.99
CA ASP A 3 0.80 -18.60 -3.81
C ASP A 3 1.28 -17.67 -2.69
N PHE A 4 0.61 -17.72 -1.54
CA PHE A 4 0.86 -16.88 -0.36
C PHE A 4 1.68 -17.62 0.72
N ARG A 5 2.43 -18.68 0.37
CA ARG A 5 3.20 -19.47 1.33
C ARG A 5 4.70 -19.21 1.25
N GLY A 6 5.15 -18.17 1.95
CA GLY A 6 6.57 -17.98 2.23
C GLY A 6 6.82 -16.74 3.08
N ASN A 7 7.51 -16.89 4.23
CA ASN A 7 7.96 -15.81 5.12
C ASN A 7 9.11 -14.97 4.53
N HIS A 8 9.10 -14.75 3.21
CA HIS A 8 10.02 -13.87 2.50
C HIS A 8 9.22 -13.13 1.45
N ILE A 9 9.10 -11.81 1.60
CA ILE A 9 8.46 -10.93 0.63
C ILE A 9 9.44 -10.78 -0.54
N ASP A 10 9.48 -11.77 -1.42
CA ASP A 10 10.00 -11.55 -2.77
C ASP A 10 8.89 -10.88 -3.56
N SER A 11 9.03 -9.57 -3.79
CA SER A 11 8.15 -8.84 -4.71
C SER A 11 8.26 -9.46 -6.10
N GLN A 12 7.38 -10.41 -6.41
CA GLN A 12 7.31 -11.04 -7.73
C GLN A 12 6.77 -10.02 -8.73
N CYS A 13 7.71 -9.37 -9.42
CA CYS A 13 7.41 -8.55 -10.57
C CYS A 13 6.88 -9.44 -11.69
N ILE A 14 5.57 -9.40 -11.94
CA ILE A 14 4.96 -10.04 -13.11
C ILE A 14 5.14 -9.06 -14.28
N PHE A 15 6.16 -9.33 -15.11
CA PHE A 15 6.41 -8.54 -16.33
C PHE A 15 5.60 -9.06 -17.51
N SER A 16 4.89 -8.16 -18.18
CA SER A 16 4.60 -8.22 -19.60
C SER A 16 4.20 -6.82 -20.13
N GLY A 17 4.64 -6.53 -21.35
CA GLY A 17 4.58 -5.21 -21.95
C GLY A 17 3.15 -4.75 -22.22
N SER A 18 2.80 -3.58 -21.68
CA SER A 18 1.75 -2.68 -22.20
C SER A 18 0.32 -3.25 -22.28
N ARG A 19 -0.43 -3.30 -21.17
CA ARG A 19 -1.92 -3.33 -21.13
C ARG A 19 -2.58 -3.25 -19.73
N GLY A 20 -1.93 -2.62 -18.74
CA GLY A 20 -2.51 -2.48 -17.39
C GLY A 20 -2.07 -3.56 -16.39
N GLU A 21 -0.89 -4.14 -16.62
CA GLU A 21 -0.29 -5.11 -15.73
C GLU A 21 0.27 -4.47 -14.46
N VAL A 22 0.14 -5.21 -13.36
CA VAL A 22 0.46 -4.77 -12.02
C VAL A 22 1.79 -5.40 -11.62
N LEU A 23 2.78 -4.57 -11.35
CA LEU A 23 4.13 -5.00 -10.97
C LEU A 23 4.23 -5.33 -9.48
N VAL A 24 3.50 -4.56 -8.67
CA VAL A 24 3.55 -4.65 -7.21
C VAL A 24 2.14 -4.51 -6.68
N ILE A 25 1.77 -5.41 -5.76
CA ILE A 25 0.53 -5.37 -5.00
C ILE A 25 0.95 -5.41 -3.53
N GLU A 26 0.50 -4.42 -2.75
CA GLU A 26 0.85 -4.31 -1.34
C GLU A 26 -0.44 -4.04 -0.53
N PRO A 27 -0.97 -5.04 0.20
CA PRO A 27 -2.12 -4.89 1.07
C PRO A 27 -1.72 -4.24 2.40
N LEU A 28 -2.61 -3.46 3.00
CA LEU A 28 -2.43 -3.03 4.39
C LEU A 28 -2.70 -4.23 5.31
N ILE A 29 -1.64 -4.75 5.93
CA ILE A 29 -1.76 -5.85 6.90
C ILE A 29 -1.85 -5.26 8.30
N ILE A 30 -2.93 -5.59 9.02
CA ILE A 30 -3.10 -5.22 10.42
C ILE A 30 -2.43 -6.29 11.28
N PRO A 31 -1.45 -5.95 12.13
CA PRO A 31 -0.78 -6.94 12.96
C PRO A 31 -1.75 -7.61 13.94
N GLU A 32 -1.71 -8.94 14.06
CA GLU A 32 -2.63 -9.71 14.93
C GLU A 32 -2.50 -9.38 16.43
N HIS A 33 -1.34 -8.84 16.85
CA HIS A 33 -1.08 -8.42 18.22
C HIS A 33 -1.64 -7.03 18.56
N SER A 34 -2.29 -6.35 17.61
CA SER A 34 -2.97 -5.06 17.80
C SER A 34 -4.34 -5.23 18.48
N LYS A 35 -4.41 -6.04 19.55
CA LYS A 35 -5.64 -6.26 20.32
C LYS A 35 -5.82 -5.09 21.29
N GLY A 36 -6.48 -4.03 20.81
CA GLY A 36 -6.82 -2.83 21.58
C GLY A 36 -6.39 -1.53 20.88
N GLY A 37 -7.25 -0.51 20.92
CA GLY A 37 -7.00 0.84 20.35
C GLY A 37 -7.63 1.10 18.98
N ASP A 38 -7.30 2.26 18.40
CA ASP A 38 -7.87 2.79 17.14
C ASP A 38 -7.55 1.94 15.90
N ILE A 39 -6.49 1.12 15.93
CA ILE A 39 -6.10 0.22 14.82
C ILE A 39 -7.20 -0.81 14.50
N GLN A 40 -7.99 -1.20 15.50
CA GLN A 40 -9.06 -2.19 15.35
C GLN A 40 -10.14 -1.75 14.35
N ASN A 41 -10.31 -0.43 14.15
CA ASN A 41 -11.28 0.13 13.21
C ASN A 41 -10.98 -0.26 11.75
N PHE A 42 -9.74 -0.65 11.45
CA PHE A 42 -9.36 -1.09 10.11
C PHE A 42 -9.65 -2.57 9.85
N SER A 43 -10.02 -3.37 10.86
CA SER A 43 -10.18 -4.84 10.74
C SER A 43 -11.21 -5.29 9.70
N HIS A 44 -12.21 -4.45 9.41
CA HIS A 44 -13.24 -4.73 8.41
C HIS A 44 -12.92 -4.16 7.02
N ILE A 45 -11.85 -3.37 6.90
CA ILE A 45 -11.44 -2.70 5.67
C ILE A 45 -10.33 -3.50 5.02
N CYS A 46 -10.43 -3.69 3.70
CA CYS A 46 -9.35 -4.30 2.91
C CYS A 46 -8.74 -3.22 2.03
N LEU A 47 -7.72 -2.53 2.54
CA LEU A 47 -6.99 -1.51 1.80
C LEU A 47 -5.85 -2.16 1.00
N LEU A 48 -5.78 -1.82 -0.27
CA LEU A 48 -4.83 -2.39 -1.23
C LEU A 48 -4.16 -1.27 -2.00
N SER A 49 -2.85 -1.36 -2.16
CA SER A 49 -2.12 -0.53 -3.10
C SER A 49 -1.55 -1.38 -4.23
N MET A 50 -1.50 -0.80 -5.42
CA MET A 50 -1.04 -1.45 -6.63
C MET A 50 -0.18 -0.47 -7.42
N ALA A 51 0.93 -0.93 -7.99
CA ALA A 51 1.71 -0.12 -8.92
C ALA A 51 1.99 -0.83 -10.24
N THR A 52 1.99 -0.02 -11.28
CA THR A 52 2.50 -0.35 -12.61
C THR A 52 3.79 0.44 -12.83
N VAL A 53 4.40 0.30 -14.02
CA VAL A 53 5.58 1.13 -14.39
C VAL A 53 5.28 2.63 -14.25
N THR A 54 4.05 3.06 -14.52
CA THR A 54 3.70 4.47 -14.72
C THR A 54 2.71 5.02 -13.71
N LYS A 55 2.08 4.18 -12.88
CA LYS A 55 1.05 4.63 -11.93
C LYS A 55 1.07 3.84 -10.63
N VAL A 56 0.65 4.48 -9.54
CA VAL A 56 0.25 3.86 -8.29
C VAL A 56 -1.23 4.12 -8.06
N ILE A 57 -1.95 3.12 -7.58
CA ILE A 57 -3.38 3.18 -7.24
C ILE A 57 -3.52 2.66 -5.82
N ALA A 58 -4.23 3.38 -4.96
CA ALA A 58 -4.72 2.84 -3.70
C ALA A 58 -6.24 2.75 -3.72
N LEU A 59 -6.75 1.62 -3.24
CA LEU A 59 -8.17 1.34 -3.22
C LEU A 59 -8.55 0.50 -2.00
N THR A 60 -9.80 0.64 -1.59
CA THR A 60 -10.45 -0.33 -0.71
C THR A 60 -11.13 -1.40 -1.56
N LEU A 61 -11.04 -2.67 -1.16
CA LEU A 61 -11.77 -3.80 -1.76
C LEU A 61 -13.04 -4.17 -0.98
N ARG A 62 -13.06 -3.95 0.33
CA ARG A 62 -14.19 -4.24 1.23
C ARG A 62 -14.52 -3.05 2.12
N PRO A 63 -15.79 -2.69 2.29
CA PRO A 63 -16.99 -3.45 1.88
C PRO A 63 -17.35 -3.35 0.40
N ALA A 64 -16.83 -2.34 -0.31
CA ALA A 64 -16.99 -2.18 -1.75
C ALA A 64 -15.69 -1.67 -2.35
N ILE A 65 -15.51 -1.88 -3.66
CA ILE A 65 -14.37 -1.34 -4.39
C ILE A 65 -14.48 0.18 -4.44
N ASN A 66 -13.50 0.88 -3.87
CA ASN A 66 -13.41 2.34 -3.92
C ASN A 66 -11.96 2.74 -4.17
N VAL A 67 -11.72 3.48 -5.25
CA VAL A 67 -10.37 3.99 -5.58
C VAL A 67 -10.17 5.32 -4.86
N HIS A 68 -9.21 5.36 -3.94
CA HIS A 68 -8.89 6.55 -3.15
C HIS A 68 -8.02 7.52 -3.95
N PHE A 69 -7.02 6.99 -4.68
CA PHE A 69 -6.22 7.82 -5.58
C PHE A 69 -5.58 7.03 -6.72
N THR A 70 -5.14 7.77 -7.73
CA THR A 70 -4.24 7.29 -8.78
C THR A 70 -3.16 8.34 -9.01
N GLN A 71 -1.90 7.99 -8.76
CA GLN A 71 -0.75 8.87 -8.95
C GLN A 71 0.10 8.42 -10.11
N LEU A 72 0.52 9.35 -10.98
CA LEU A 72 1.47 9.06 -12.04
C LEU A 72 2.91 9.03 -11.51
N LEU A 73 3.67 8.02 -11.91
CA LEU A 73 5.10 7.90 -11.64
C LEU A 73 5.90 8.42 -12.82
N LYS A 74 6.27 9.71 -12.77
CA LYS A 74 7.13 10.35 -13.76
C LYS A 74 8.59 9.95 -13.54
N ALA A 75 8.99 8.80 -14.08
CA ALA A 75 10.35 8.31 -14.01
C ALA A 75 10.71 7.50 -15.27
N LYS A 76 12.02 7.39 -15.56
CA LYS A 76 12.50 6.56 -16.68
C LYS A 76 12.07 5.12 -16.46
N GLY A 77 11.64 4.45 -17.53
CA GLY A 77 11.15 3.06 -17.58
C GLY A 77 12.11 1.96 -17.06
N THR A 78 13.27 2.33 -16.53
CA THR A 78 14.38 1.43 -16.20
C THR A 78 14.36 0.90 -14.78
N THR A 79 13.43 1.37 -13.94
CA THR A 79 13.31 0.97 -12.53
C THR A 79 11.87 0.62 -12.19
N LEU A 80 11.71 -0.30 -11.25
CA LEU A 80 10.42 -0.71 -10.70
C LEU A 80 9.97 0.27 -9.61
N PRO A 81 8.65 0.47 -9.44
CA PRO A 81 8.13 1.15 -8.27
C PRO A 81 8.35 0.30 -7.00
N LEU A 82 8.55 0.96 -5.88
CA LEU A 82 8.46 0.37 -4.55
C LEU A 82 7.22 0.93 -3.86
N ILE A 83 6.53 0.10 -3.09
CA ILE A 83 5.35 0.49 -2.32
C ILE A 83 5.44 -0.18 -0.95
N CYS A 84 5.05 0.54 0.11
CA CYS A 84 4.98 0.00 1.46
C CYS A 84 3.94 0.74 2.29
N TRP A 85 3.13 -0.01 3.03
CA TRP A 85 2.26 0.53 4.08
C TRP A 85 3.01 0.62 5.40
N GLN A 86 2.80 1.72 6.12
CA GLN A 86 3.30 1.92 7.47
C GLN A 86 2.23 2.55 8.33
N PHE A 87 2.14 2.16 9.59
CA PHE A 87 1.27 2.86 10.56
C PHE A 87 2.06 3.98 11.21
N VAL A 88 1.49 5.19 11.20
CA VAL A 88 2.04 6.35 11.89
C VAL A 88 1.13 6.68 13.06
N MET A 89 1.74 6.85 14.25
CA MET A 89 1.03 7.30 15.44
C MET A 89 1.18 8.82 15.55
N VAL A 90 0.07 9.54 15.64
CA VAL A 90 0.04 10.98 15.88
C VAL A 90 -0.62 11.24 17.24
N GLN A 91 0.15 11.83 18.16
CA GLN A 91 -0.33 12.24 19.47
C GLN A 91 -1.05 13.59 19.35
N MET A 92 -2.37 13.64 19.57
CA MET A 92 -3.16 14.87 19.48
C MET A 92 -3.26 15.59 20.83
N THR A 93 -3.48 14.83 21.91
CA THR A 93 -3.48 15.32 23.30
C THR A 93 -2.83 14.27 24.21
N ALA A 94 -2.70 14.50 25.52
CA ALA A 94 -2.12 13.50 26.43
C ALA A 94 -2.82 12.13 26.36
N ASP A 95 -4.14 12.13 26.15
CA ASP A 95 -4.98 10.93 26.15
C ASP A 95 -5.51 10.53 24.76
N ALA A 96 -5.34 11.37 23.74
CA ALA A 96 -5.79 11.09 22.37
C ALA A 96 -4.60 10.86 21.42
N ARG A 97 -4.57 9.67 20.81
CA ARG A 97 -3.58 9.28 19.80
C ARG A 97 -4.34 8.70 18.63
N VAL A 98 -4.00 9.12 17.42
CA VAL A 98 -4.57 8.58 16.18
C VAL A 98 -3.51 7.70 15.54
N ILE A 99 -3.91 6.54 15.02
CA ILE A 99 -3.01 5.66 14.27
C ILE A 99 -3.54 5.56 12.86
N ASP A 100 -2.79 6.13 11.92
CA ASP A 100 -3.20 6.20 10.52
C ASP A 100 -2.26 5.38 9.63
N PRO A 101 -2.80 4.61 8.68
CA PRO A 101 -2.00 3.98 7.66
C PRO A 101 -1.53 5.04 6.66
N VAL A 102 -0.21 5.11 6.45
CA VAL A 102 0.41 5.94 5.44
C VAL A 102 0.97 5.03 4.35
N LEU A 103 0.57 5.27 3.11
CA LEU A 103 1.18 4.64 1.95
C LEU A 103 2.42 5.42 1.55
N SER A 104 3.57 4.75 1.57
CA SER A 104 4.78 5.26 0.94
C SER A 104 4.98 4.55 -0.40
N PHE A 105 5.35 5.31 -1.42
CA PHE A 105 5.74 4.74 -2.69
C PHE A 105 6.86 5.54 -3.33
N ALA A 106 7.77 4.85 -3.99
CA ALA A 106 8.98 5.46 -4.49
C ALA A 106 9.34 4.93 -5.88
N ARG A 107 10.01 5.78 -6.65
CA ARG A 107 10.66 5.38 -7.89
C ARG A 107 11.85 6.27 -8.14
N GLN A 108 13.00 5.64 -8.43
CA GLN A 108 14.29 6.33 -8.53
C GLN A 108 14.59 7.14 -7.26
N ASN A 109 14.70 8.47 -7.38
CA ASN A 109 15.13 9.35 -6.29
C ASN A 109 13.96 10.12 -5.66
N THR A 110 12.72 9.74 -5.98
CA THR A 110 11.53 10.41 -5.46
C THR A 110 10.72 9.44 -4.62
N ILE A 111 10.37 9.87 -3.41
CA ILE A 111 9.49 9.18 -2.47
C ILE A 111 8.23 10.04 -2.31
N TYR A 112 7.08 9.41 -2.35
CA TYR A 112 5.77 10.01 -2.17
C TYR A 112 5.08 9.37 -0.96
N PHE A 113 4.22 10.14 -0.31
CA PHE A 113 3.40 9.70 0.80
C PHE A 113 1.93 10.03 0.54
N PHE A 114 1.03 9.13 0.94
CA PHE A 114 -0.42 9.31 0.90
C PHE A 114 -1.02 8.85 2.24
N GLN A 115 -1.89 9.67 2.83
CA GLN A 115 -2.60 9.43 4.10
C GLN A 115 -4.09 9.64 3.85
#